data_AF-A0A8S3ZQT2-F1
#
_entry.id   AF-A0A8S3ZQT2-F1
#
_cell.length_a   1.000
_cell.length_b   1.000
_cell.length_c   1.000
_cell.angle_alpha   90.00
_cell.angle_beta   90.00
_cell.angle_gamma   90.00
#
_symmetry.space_group_name_H-M   'P 1'
#
loop_
_entity.id
_entity.type
_entity.pdbx_description
1 polymer ?
#
loop_
_entity_poly.entity_id
_entity_poly.type
_entity_poly.pdbx_seq_one_letter_code
_entity_poly.pdbx_strand_id
1 'polypeptide(L)'
;TQVNYIIWRSVDSLQNILIDSGEKFETFLQQELLGETAPSSRDLTCIQYVSQAFYLVMYRILYEKHLSLEKLQTVKAILTEFKALLYTRLFGNTWINRRDYIDEKIESISTSVMYLKEATNTTFVEAFYVNVTIDESNFINNVISIKKDAFAKLLKSTMDYTKAVDPTRPQEFLMMLISHLPEMQLTSVAVQRPLFC
;
A
#
# COMPACT_ATOMS: atom_id res chain seq x y z
N THR A 1 3.80 29.78 -20.09
CA THR A 1 4.17 28.35 -20.27
C THR A 1 4.08 27.57 -18.97
N GLN A 2 4.70 28.03 -17.87
CA GLN A 2 4.68 27.33 -16.57
C GLN A 2 3.29 27.24 -15.92
N VAL A 3 2.50 28.33 -15.96
CA VAL A 3 1.14 28.35 -15.41
C VAL A 3 0.24 27.32 -16.09
N ASN A 4 0.29 27.24 -17.42
CA ASN A 4 -0.49 26.24 -18.19
C ASN A 4 -0.10 24.81 -17.80
N TYR A 5 1.19 24.55 -17.57
CA TYR A 5 1.66 23.24 -17.12
C TYR A 5 1.16 22.90 -15.71
N ILE A 6 1.21 23.85 -14.77
CA ILE A 6 0.71 23.65 -13.40
C ILE A 6 -0.80 23.37 -13.41
N ILE A 7 -1.56 24.15 -14.18
CA ILE A 7 -3.00 23.95 -14.34
C ILE A 7 -3.27 22.57 -14.94
N TRP A 8 -2.57 22.21 -16.02
CA TRP A 8 -2.70 20.91 -16.67
C TRP A 8 -2.44 19.76 -15.70
N ARG A 9 -1.31 19.78 -14.97
CA ARG A 9 -0.98 18.75 -13.98
C ARG A 9 -2.01 18.67 -12.84
N SER A 10 -2.57 19.81 -12.44
CA SER A 10 -3.60 19.85 -11.40
C SER A 10 -4.89 19.20 -11.89
N VAL A 11 -5.34 19.53 -13.11
CA VAL A 11 -6.53 18.96 -13.73
C VAL A 11 -6.36 17.47 -14.02
N ASP A 12 -5.22 17.07 -14.60
CA ASP A 12 -4.81 15.68 -14.83
C ASP A 12 -4.89 14.86 -13.54
N SER A 13 -4.39 15.40 -12.41
CA SER A 13 -4.46 14.72 -11.10
C SER A 13 -5.86 14.57 -10.50
N LEU A 14 -6.87 15.21 -11.11
CA LEU A 14 -8.27 15.20 -10.72
C LEU A 14 -9.16 14.54 -11.79
N GLN A 15 -8.62 14.12 -12.93
CA GLN A 15 -9.43 13.63 -14.05
C GLN A 15 -10.24 12.38 -13.68
N ASN A 16 -9.68 11.47 -12.88
CA ASN A 16 -10.35 10.25 -12.41
C ASN A 16 -11.49 10.53 -11.42
N ILE A 17 -11.68 11.80 -11.04
CA ILE A 17 -12.63 12.28 -10.02
C ILE A 17 -13.68 13.21 -10.66
N LEU A 18 -13.36 13.82 -11.80
CA LEU A 18 -14.21 14.74 -12.55
C LEU A 18 -14.93 13.95 -13.67
N ILE A 19 -16.26 13.81 -13.55
CA ILE A 19 -17.31 13.40 -14.54
C ILE A 19 -16.85 12.77 -15.88
N ASP A 20 -17.51 11.68 -16.32
CA ASP A 20 -17.60 10.96 -17.62
C ASP A 20 -16.68 11.32 -18.83
N SER A 21 -16.29 12.58 -19.05
CA SER A 21 -15.33 12.96 -20.08
C SER A 21 -13.88 12.62 -19.71
N GLY A 22 -13.52 12.65 -18.43
CA GLY A 22 -12.23 12.15 -17.94
C GLY A 22 -12.08 10.64 -18.14
N GLU A 23 -13.17 9.90 -17.91
CA GLU A 23 -13.25 8.46 -18.19
C GLU A 23 -12.95 8.16 -19.66
N LYS A 24 -13.41 8.97 -20.62
CA LYS A 24 -13.15 8.75 -22.06
C LYS A 24 -11.68 8.83 -22.44
N PHE A 25 -10.93 9.77 -21.85
CA PHE A 25 -9.50 9.92 -22.16
C PHE A 25 -8.66 8.82 -21.51
N GLU A 26 -8.95 8.48 -20.25
CA GLU A 26 -8.30 7.38 -19.55
C GLU A 26 -8.64 6.03 -20.19
N THR A 27 -9.90 5.80 -20.57
CA THR A 27 -10.34 4.62 -21.32
C THR A 27 -9.61 4.51 -22.66
N PHE A 28 -9.48 5.62 -23.39
CA PHE A 28 -8.74 5.64 -24.65
C PHE A 28 -7.27 5.24 -24.43
N LEU A 29 -6.61 5.80 -23.42
CA LEU A 29 -5.23 5.44 -23.09
C LEU A 29 -5.09 3.98 -22.65
N GLN A 30 -6.02 3.47 -21.82
CA GLN A 30 -6.02 2.07 -21.37
C GLN A 30 -6.31 1.10 -22.53
N GLN A 31 -7.21 1.46 -23.44
CA GLN A 31 -7.48 0.71 -24.67
C GLN A 31 -6.23 0.60 -25.54
N GLU A 32 -5.55 1.73 -25.79
CA GLU A 32 -4.39 1.77 -26.69
C GLU A 32 -3.12 1.18 -26.04
N LEU A 33 -2.89 1.42 -24.75
CA LEU A 33 -1.66 0.99 -24.07
C LEU A 33 -1.76 -0.39 -23.44
N LEU A 34 -2.93 -0.77 -22.91
CA LEU A 34 -3.13 -2.00 -22.14
C LEU A 34 -4.04 -3.01 -22.86
N GLY A 35 -4.69 -2.63 -23.97
CA GLY A 35 -5.60 -3.49 -24.71
C GLY A 35 -6.91 -3.77 -23.98
N GLU A 36 -7.26 -2.96 -22.98
CA GLU A 36 -8.50 -3.13 -22.22
C GLU A 36 -9.70 -2.78 -23.09
N THR A 37 -10.73 -3.62 -23.13
CA THR A 37 -11.88 -3.40 -24.03
C THR A 37 -12.97 -2.52 -23.44
N ALA A 38 -12.95 -2.33 -22.12
CA ALA A 38 -13.93 -1.54 -21.39
C ALA A 38 -13.28 -0.87 -20.17
N PRO A 39 -13.74 0.33 -19.77
CA PRO A 39 -13.26 0.96 -18.55
C PRO A 39 -13.60 0.12 -17.31
N SER A 40 -12.81 0.32 -16.25
CA SER A 40 -13.15 -0.16 -14.92
C SER A 40 -14.53 0.36 -14.49
N SER A 41 -15.31 -0.46 -13.78
CA SER A 41 -16.63 -0.02 -13.31
C SER A 41 -16.49 1.12 -12.29
N ARG A 42 -17.44 2.06 -12.30
CA ARG A 42 -17.47 3.19 -11.37
C ARG A 42 -17.39 2.75 -9.90
N ASP A 43 -18.04 1.64 -9.56
CA ASP A 43 -17.99 1.07 -8.21
C ASP A 43 -16.57 0.65 -7.82
N LEU A 44 -15.83 0.01 -8.73
CA LEU A 44 -14.44 -0.37 -8.49
C LEU A 44 -13.55 0.87 -8.32
N THR A 45 -13.72 1.89 -9.14
CA THR A 45 -12.99 3.16 -9.03
C THR A 45 -13.26 3.86 -7.69
N CYS A 46 -14.52 3.88 -7.25
CA CYS A 46 -14.90 4.41 -5.93
C CYS A 46 -14.26 3.62 -4.79
N ILE A 47 -14.31 2.29 -4.84
CA ILE A 47 -13.70 1.40 -3.83
C ILE A 47 -12.18 1.61 -3.78
N GLN A 48 -11.52 1.69 -4.94
CA GLN A 48 -10.09 1.97 -5.03
C GLN A 48 -9.74 3.34 -4.44
N TYR A 49 -10.53 4.37 -4.74
CA TYR A 49 -10.30 5.70 -4.19
C TYR A 49 -10.46 5.74 -2.66
N VAL A 50 -11.58 5.24 -2.13
CA VAL A 50 -11.85 5.22 -0.69
C VAL A 50 -10.81 4.40 0.05
N SER A 51 -10.41 3.26 -0.51
CA SER A 51 -9.41 2.39 0.12
C SER A 51 -8.02 3.02 0.18
N GLN A 52 -7.68 3.90 -0.76
CA GLN A 52 -6.45 4.69 -0.72
C GLN A 52 -6.55 5.88 0.23
N ALA A 53 -7.65 6.64 0.15
CA ALA A 53 -7.89 7.81 0.97
C ALA A 53 -7.98 7.48 2.47
N PHE A 54 -8.58 6.35 2.81
CA PHE A 54 -8.81 5.90 4.18
C PHE A 54 -8.06 4.59 4.49
N TYR A 55 -6.81 4.49 4.04
CA TYR A 55 -6.00 3.27 4.15
C TYR A 55 -5.91 2.70 5.58
N LEU A 56 -5.82 3.54 6.62
CA LEU A 56 -5.84 3.08 8.02
C LEU A 56 -7.14 2.38 8.40
N VAL A 57 -8.28 2.88 7.90
CA VAL A 57 -9.59 2.25 8.13
C VAL A 57 -9.63 0.91 7.41
N MET A 58 -9.07 0.84 6.19
CA MET A 58 -8.94 -0.42 5.47
C MET A 58 -8.07 -1.43 6.19
N TYR A 59 -6.91 -1.02 6.73
CA TYR A 59 -6.07 -1.88 7.57
C TYR A 59 -6.86 -2.45 8.75
N ARG A 60 -7.66 -1.62 9.42
CA ARG A 60 -8.51 -2.05 10.54
C ARG A 60 -9.55 -3.07 10.11
N ILE A 61 -10.30 -2.78 9.03
CA ILE A 61 -11.34 -3.69 8.50
C ILE A 61 -10.71 -5.03 8.10
N LEU A 62 -9.59 -5.00 7.39
CA LEU A 62 -8.90 -6.20 6.93
C LEU A 62 -8.35 -7.02 8.10
N TYR A 63 -7.81 -6.36 9.14
CA TYR A 63 -7.36 -7.02 10.34
C TYR A 63 -8.51 -7.70 11.09
N GLU A 64 -9.56 -6.94 11.43
CA GLU A 64 -10.69 -7.44 12.22
C GLU A 64 -11.44 -8.59 11.52
N LYS A 65 -11.55 -8.55 10.19
CA LYS A 65 -12.33 -9.55 9.44
C LYS A 65 -11.53 -10.74 8.93
N HIS A 66 -10.26 -10.56 8.58
CA HIS A 66 -9.54 -11.56 7.77
C HIS A 66 -8.24 -12.07 8.39
N LEU A 67 -7.68 -11.38 9.38
CA LEU A 67 -6.36 -11.67 9.92
C LEU A 67 -6.44 -12.07 11.41
N SER A 68 -6.53 -13.38 11.67
CA SER A 68 -6.41 -13.90 13.04
C SER A 68 -4.95 -13.92 13.51
N LEU A 69 -4.74 -13.85 14.82
CA LEU A 69 -3.41 -13.99 15.43
C LEU A 69 -2.73 -15.32 15.02
N GLU A 70 -3.52 -16.39 14.91
CA GLU A 70 -3.08 -17.70 14.44
C GLU A 70 -2.55 -17.64 13.01
N LYS A 71 -3.28 -17.02 12.07
CA LYS A 71 -2.81 -16.84 10.69
C LYS A 71 -1.52 -16.03 10.61
N LEU A 72 -1.39 -14.99 11.43
CA LEU A 72 -0.15 -14.21 11.54
C LEU A 72 1.03 -15.05 12.01
N GLN A 73 0.82 -15.93 12.99
CA GLN A 73 1.86 -16.84 13.48
C GLN A 73 2.26 -17.86 12.40
N THR A 74 1.28 -18.43 11.69
CA THR A 74 1.54 -19.36 10.58
C THR A 74 2.36 -18.70 9.47
N VAL A 75 2.02 -17.49 9.04
CA VAL A 75 2.80 -16.78 8.02
C VAL A 75 4.21 -16.47 8.51
N LYS A 76 4.37 -16.01 9.76
CA LYS A 76 5.70 -15.78 10.33
C LYS A 76 6.54 -17.07 10.38
N ALA A 77 5.92 -18.20 10.70
CA ALA A 77 6.59 -19.50 10.67
C ALA A 77 7.05 -19.86 9.25
N ILE A 78 6.18 -19.71 8.25
CA ILE A 78 6.51 -19.97 6.83
C ILE A 78 7.67 -19.07 6.36
N LEU A 79 7.64 -17.78 6.69
CA LEU A 79 8.73 -16.86 6.32
C LEU A 79 10.06 -17.23 7.00
N THR A 80 9.99 -17.72 8.23
CA THR A 80 11.17 -18.21 8.97
C THR A 80 11.72 -19.48 8.35
N GLU A 81 10.86 -20.41 7.96
CA GLU A 81 11.25 -21.63 7.25
C GLU A 81 11.85 -21.32 5.88
N PHE A 82 11.27 -20.36 5.14
CA PHE A 82 11.81 -19.90 3.87
C PHE A 82 13.21 -19.28 4.04
N LYS A 83 13.42 -18.47 5.08
CA LYS A 83 14.74 -17.92 5.43
C LYS A 83 15.76 -19.03 5.72
N ALA A 84 15.36 -20.08 6.44
CA ALA A 84 16.22 -21.23 6.72
C ALA A 84 16.52 -22.09 5.47
N LEU A 85 15.54 -22.28 4.59
CA LEU A 85 15.72 -22.95 3.29
C LEU A 85 16.67 -22.17 2.39
N LEU A 86 16.50 -20.85 2.31
CA LEU A 86 17.39 -19.96 1.56
C LEU A 86 18.83 -20.05 2.07
N TYR A 87 19.01 -20.00 3.39
CA TYR A 87 20.31 -20.21 4.03
C TYR A 87 20.95 -21.54 3.62
N THR A 88 20.20 -22.64 3.77
CA THR A 88 20.69 -23.99 3.44
C THR A 88 21.09 -24.10 1.97
N ARG A 89 20.29 -23.52 1.07
CA ARG A 89 20.57 -23.53 -0.37
C ARG A 89 21.79 -22.70 -0.73
N LEU A 90 21.96 -21.52 -0.14
CA LEU A 90 23.10 -20.66 -0.41
C LEU A 90 24.39 -21.26 0.18
N PHE A 91 24.36 -21.76 1.40
CA PHE A 91 25.53 -22.36 2.05
C PHE A 91 25.99 -23.66 1.37
N GLY A 92 25.06 -24.41 0.77
CA GLY A 92 25.34 -25.64 0.02
C GLY A 92 25.97 -25.44 -1.36
N ASN A 93 26.10 -24.20 -1.85
CA ASN A 93 26.64 -23.91 -3.17
C ASN A 93 28.16 -23.72 -3.15
N THR A 94 28.87 -24.39 -4.06
CA THR A 94 30.34 -24.36 -4.15
C THR A 94 30.89 -23.13 -4.85
N TRP A 95 30.08 -22.40 -5.62
CA TRP A 95 30.47 -21.18 -6.32
C TRP A 95 30.45 -19.93 -5.44
N ILE A 96 30.02 -20.05 -4.19
CA ILE A 96 29.91 -18.97 -3.23
C ILE A 96 31.14 -18.95 -2.31
N ASN A 97 31.97 -17.93 -2.47
CA ASN A 97 33.25 -17.81 -1.75
C ASN A 97 33.17 -16.90 -0.50
N ARG A 98 32.07 -16.16 -0.33
CA ARG A 98 31.87 -15.18 0.76
C ARG A 98 30.71 -15.60 1.66
N ARG A 99 30.91 -16.69 2.40
CA ARG A 99 29.88 -17.27 3.29
C ARG A 99 29.57 -16.36 4.48
N ASP A 100 30.60 -15.68 4.99
CA ASP A 100 30.52 -14.60 5.99
C ASP A 100 29.45 -13.56 5.64
N TYR A 101 29.45 -13.11 4.38
CA TYR A 101 28.52 -12.09 3.90
C TYR A 101 27.08 -12.62 3.76
N ILE A 102 26.92 -13.91 3.51
CA ILE A 102 25.60 -14.53 3.40
C ILE A 102 24.97 -14.71 4.76
N ASP A 103 25.75 -15.13 5.75
CA ASP A 103 25.28 -15.27 7.13
C ASP A 103 24.78 -13.91 7.62
N GLU A 104 25.60 -12.85 7.49
CA GLU A 104 25.23 -11.49 7.87
C GLU A 104 24.00 -10.97 7.10
N LYS A 105 23.93 -11.22 5.79
CA LYS A 105 22.83 -10.74 4.96
C LYS A 105 21.53 -11.49 5.23
N ILE A 106 21.60 -12.80 5.49
CA ILE A 106 20.42 -13.57 5.85
C ILE A 106 19.96 -13.16 7.24
N GLU A 107 20.84 -13.13 8.24
CA GLU A 107 20.50 -12.72 9.60
C GLU A 107 19.81 -11.36 9.63
N SER A 108 20.32 -10.39 8.86
CA SER A 108 19.73 -9.05 8.75
C SER A 108 18.38 -8.98 8.03
N ILE A 109 17.94 -10.02 7.30
CA ILE A 109 16.60 -10.05 6.72
C ILE A 109 15.55 -10.17 7.84
N SER A 110 14.87 -9.06 8.12
CA SER A 110 13.68 -9.06 8.96
C SER A 110 12.47 -9.53 8.16
N THR A 111 11.52 -10.15 8.84
CA THR A 111 10.25 -10.58 8.25
C THR A 111 9.12 -9.85 8.94
N SER A 112 8.29 -9.17 8.15
CA SER A 112 7.08 -8.56 8.66
C SER A 112 5.89 -8.91 7.79
N VAL A 113 4.77 -9.12 8.46
CA VAL A 113 3.48 -9.02 7.80
C VAL A 113 3.08 -7.56 7.98
N MET A 114 2.86 -6.85 6.89
CA MET A 114 2.37 -5.49 6.92
C MET A 114 0.98 -5.48 7.52
N TYR A 115 0.92 -5.17 8.80
CA TYR A 115 -0.28 -4.70 9.46
C TYR A 115 0.12 -3.52 10.33
N LEU A 116 -0.55 -2.39 10.16
CA LEU A 116 -0.33 -1.26 11.05
C LEU A 116 -1.10 -1.51 12.34
N LYS A 117 -0.41 -1.94 13.40
CA LYS A 117 -1.05 -2.23 14.70
C LYS A 117 -1.81 -1.02 15.22
N GLU A 118 -1.30 0.18 14.98
CA GLU A 118 -1.90 1.46 15.34
C GLU A 118 -3.29 1.65 14.70
N ALA A 119 -3.55 1.03 13.55
CA ALA A 119 -4.88 1.05 12.93
C ALA A 119 -5.95 0.33 13.78
N THR A 120 -5.57 -0.55 14.71
CA THR A 120 -6.52 -1.16 15.67
C THR A 120 -6.89 -0.23 16.83
N ASN A 121 -6.13 0.85 17.04
CA ASN A 121 -6.41 1.82 18.08
C ASN A 121 -7.39 2.89 17.54
N THR A 122 -8.64 2.85 18.01
CA THR A 122 -9.68 3.80 17.61
C THR A 122 -9.25 5.25 17.78
N THR A 123 -8.65 5.61 18.93
CA THR A 123 -8.21 6.99 19.21
C THR A 123 -7.15 7.44 18.21
N PHE A 124 -6.25 6.54 17.79
CA PHE A 124 -5.24 6.86 16.77
C PHE A 124 -5.87 7.11 15.40
N VAL A 125 -6.78 6.24 14.97
CA VAL A 125 -7.47 6.38 13.66
C VAL A 125 -8.31 7.65 13.61
N GLU A 126 -9.07 7.94 14.67
CA GLU A 126 -9.88 9.16 14.77
C GLU A 126 -8.99 10.42 14.76
N ALA A 127 -7.93 10.44 15.57
CA ALA A 127 -6.98 11.55 15.58
C ALA A 127 -6.29 11.73 14.22
N PHE A 128 -6.03 10.63 13.50
CA PHE A 128 -5.43 10.71 12.17
C PHE A 128 -6.37 11.42 11.19
N TYR A 129 -7.66 11.11 11.15
CA TYR A 129 -8.60 11.73 10.20
C TYR A 129 -9.37 12.93 10.74
N VAL A 130 -9.00 13.48 11.90
CA VAL A 130 -9.76 14.53 12.60
C VAL A 130 -10.03 15.80 11.76
N ASN A 131 -9.14 16.14 10.83
CA ASN A 131 -9.29 17.33 9.97
C ASN A 131 -9.99 17.03 8.63
N VAL A 132 -10.32 15.75 8.36
CA VAL A 132 -11.00 15.36 7.13
C VAL A 132 -12.51 15.53 7.33
N THR A 133 -13.12 16.27 6.43
CA THR A 133 -14.56 16.52 6.40
C THR A 133 -15.18 15.84 5.19
N ILE A 134 -16.26 15.09 5.41
CA ILE A 134 -16.97 14.37 4.35
C ILE A 134 -18.40 14.89 4.25
N ASP A 135 -18.78 15.24 3.02
CA ASP A 135 -20.08 15.69 2.58
C ASP A 135 -20.59 14.71 1.52
N GLU A 136 -21.66 13.98 1.84
CA GLU A 136 -22.26 12.97 0.94
C GLU A 136 -22.75 13.58 -0.38
N SER A 137 -23.04 14.89 -0.39
CA SER A 137 -23.56 15.58 -1.58
C SER A 137 -22.45 16.11 -2.51
N ASN A 138 -21.19 16.12 -2.07
CA ASN A 138 -20.11 16.75 -2.82
C ASN A 138 -18.78 15.98 -2.77
N PHE A 139 -18.59 15.07 -3.72
CA PHE A 139 -17.39 14.25 -3.83
C PHE A 139 -16.11 15.07 -4.06
N ILE A 140 -16.17 16.16 -4.85
CA ILE A 140 -14.99 17.00 -5.12
C ILE A 140 -14.50 17.68 -3.83
N ASN A 141 -15.42 18.18 -3.00
CA ASN A 141 -15.06 18.77 -1.72
C ASN A 141 -14.39 17.75 -0.79
N ASN A 142 -14.88 16.50 -0.78
CA ASN A 142 -14.27 15.42 -0.01
C ASN A 142 -12.83 15.16 -0.46
N VAL A 143 -12.62 15.07 -1.77
CA VAL A 143 -11.30 14.87 -2.37
C VAL A 143 -10.33 15.99 -1.98
N ILE A 144 -10.80 17.24 -2.07
CA ILE A 144 -9.99 18.40 -1.70
C ILE A 144 -9.66 18.38 -0.20
N SER A 145 -10.62 18.04 0.66
CA SER A 145 -10.43 17.91 2.10
C SER A 145 -9.35 16.87 2.44
N ILE A 146 -9.46 15.68 1.85
CA ILE A 146 -8.49 14.58 2.01
C ILE A 146 -7.10 14.99 1.52
N LYS A 147 -6.98 15.56 0.31
CA LYS A 147 -5.68 15.98 -0.25
C LYS A 147 -5.04 17.09 0.58
N LYS A 148 -5.82 18.05 1.09
CA LYS A 148 -5.31 19.12 1.96
C LYS A 148 -4.73 18.58 3.26
N ASP A 149 -5.44 17.67 3.92
CA ASP A 149 -4.96 17.05 5.16
C ASP A 149 -3.72 16.17 4.92
N ALA A 150 -3.71 15.36 3.86
CA ALA A 150 -2.54 14.56 3.49
C ALA A 150 -1.30 15.43 3.21
N PHE A 151 -1.47 16.54 2.49
CA PHE A 151 -0.40 17.49 2.25
C PHE A 151 0.09 18.16 3.55
N ALA A 152 -0.82 18.56 4.43
CA ALA A 152 -0.47 19.14 5.73
C ALA A 152 0.31 18.15 6.61
N LYS A 153 -0.06 16.86 6.59
CA LYS A 153 0.67 15.79 7.27
C LYS A 153 2.04 15.56 6.67
N LEU A 154 2.16 15.53 5.34
CA LEU A 154 3.45 15.40 4.67
C LEU A 154 4.42 16.52 5.05
N LEU A 155 3.93 17.77 5.11
CA LEU A 155 4.73 18.91 5.56
C LEU A 155 5.17 18.81 7.02
N LYS A 156 4.41 18.11 7.86
CA LYS A 156 4.79 17.84 9.25
C LYS A 156 5.74 16.64 9.36
N SER A 157 5.57 15.61 8.53
CA SER A 157 6.34 14.36 8.57
C SER A 157 7.72 14.47 7.93
N THR A 158 7.98 15.46 7.06
CA THR A 158 9.35 15.78 6.61
C THR A 158 10.28 16.17 7.75
N MET A 159 9.77 16.35 8.98
CA MET A 159 10.57 16.48 10.20
C MET A 159 10.83 15.17 10.95
N ASP A 160 10.24 14.03 10.57
CA ASP A 160 10.35 12.74 11.27
C ASP A 160 10.32 11.55 10.28
N TYR A 161 11.37 11.45 9.45
CA TYR A 161 11.50 10.49 8.32
C TYR A 161 11.46 9.00 8.70
N THR A 162 11.59 8.65 9.97
CA THR A 162 11.69 7.25 10.45
C THR A 162 10.34 6.57 10.68
N LYS A 163 9.23 7.32 10.58
CA LYS A 163 7.85 6.84 10.80
C LYS A 163 6.96 6.99 9.58
N ALA A 164 7.53 7.24 8.41
CA ALA A 164 6.77 7.12 7.17
C ALA A 164 6.36 5.65 7.01
N VAL A 165 5.22 5.31 7.59
CA VAL A 165 4.43 4.14 7.18
C VAL A 165 4.29 4.33 5.68
N ASP A 166 5.08 3.58 4.91
CA ASP A 166 4.92 3.54 3.47
C ASP A 166 3.43 3.24 3.26
N PRO A 167 2.66 4.15 2.62
CA PRO A 167 1.24 3.95 2.38
C PRO A 167 1.04 2.88 1.30
N THR A 168 1.81 1.79 1.35
CA THR A 168 1.53 0.57 0.64
C THR A 168 0.11 0.17 0.96
N ARG A 169 -0.66 -0.03 -0.11
CA ARG A 169 -2.09 -0.14 -0.03
C ARG A 169 -2.40 -1.49 0.63
N PRO A 170 -3.00 -1.56 1.81
CA PRO A 170 -3.24 -2.83 2.51
C PRO A 170 -4.04 -3.85 1.68
N GLN A 171 -4.84 -3.33 0.75
CA GLN A 171 -5.66 -4.08 -0.19
C GLN A 171 -4.88 -4.66 -1.37
N GLU A 172 -3.66 -4.19 -1.64
CA GLU A 172 -2.84 -4.73 -2.72
C GLU A 172 -2.25 -6.07 -2.30
N PHE A 173 -2.29 -7.03 -3.21
CA PHE A 173 -1.62 -8.30 -3.06
C PHE A 173 -0.15 -8.10 -3.42
N LEU A 174 0.70 -7.92 -2.42
CA LEU A 174 2.09 -7.54 -2.64
C LEU A 174 3.02 -8.26 -1.67
N MET A 175 4.11 -8.80 -2.23
CA MET A 175 5.27 -9.28 -1.49
C MET A 175 6.49 -8.52 -2.01
N MET A 176 7.15 -7.77 -1.14
CA MET A 176 8.31 -6.97 -1.52
C MET A 176 9.54 -7.36 -0.70
N LEU A 177 10.70 -7.29 -1.36
CA LEU A 177 11.99 -7.24 -0.70
C LEU A 177 12.52 -5.83 -0.85
N ILE A 178 12.61 -5.09 0.26
CA ILE A 178 13.18 -3.75 0.23
C ILE A 178 14.70 -3.88 0.31
N SER A 179 15.43 -3.35 -0.68
CA SER A 179 16.88 -3.54 -0.75
C SER A 179 17.67 -2.66 0.23
N HIS A 180 17.11 -1.52 0.63
CA HIS A 180 17.70 -0.56 1.56
C HIS A 180 17.25 -0.75 3.02
N LEU A 181 16.20 -1.55 3.23
CA LEU A 181 15.71 -2.04 4.51
C LEU A 181 15.54 -3.54 4.31
N PRO A 182 16.50 -4.40 4.68
CA PRO A 182 16.47 -5.83 4.35
C PRO A 182 15.29 -6.50 5.06
N GLU A 183 14.11 -6.34 4.47
CA GLU A 183 12.82 -6.69 5.06
C GLU A 183 11.99 -7.34 3.97
N MET A 184 11.50 -8.53 4.28
CA MET A 184 10.45 -9.18 3.50
C MET A 184 9.11 -8.75 4.07
N GLN A 185 8.33 -8.03 3.25
CA GLN A 185 7.05 -7.49 3.62
C GLN A 185 5.94 -8.18 2.83
N LEU A 186 4.93 -8.71 3.55
CA LEU A 186 3.72 -9.28 2.95
C LEU A 186 2.50 -8.47 3.40
N THR A 187 1.65 -8.06 2.47
CA THR A 187 0.37 -7.43 2.81
C THR A 187 -0.62 -8.42 3.43
N SER A 188 -1.53 -7.93 4.27
CA SER A 188 -2.55 -8.78 4.92
C SER A 188 -3.47 -9.51 3.93
N VAL A 189 -3.65 -8.99 2.71
CA VAL A 189 -4.43 -9.65 1.66
C VAL A 189 -3.66 -10.82 1.04
N ALA A 190 -2.33 -10.77 0.99
CA ALA A 190 -1.51 -11.89 0.53
C ALA A 190 -1.60 -13.13 1.44
N VAL A 191 -2.06 -12.95 2.68
CA VAL A 191 -2.27 -14.02 3.69
C VAL A 191 -3.63 -14.74 3.53
N GLN A 192 -4.32 -14.50 2.42
CA GLN A 192 -5.61 -15.12 2.14
C GLN A 192 -5.47 -16.23 1.10
N ARG A 193 -6.54 -17.02 0.92
CA ARG A 193 -6.62 -17.98 -0.19
C ARG A 193 -6.51 -17.23 -1.53
N PRO A 194 -5.85 -17.82 -2.53
CA PRO A 194 -5.38 -19.20 -2.59
C PRO A 194 -3.99 -19.44 -1.98
N LEU A 195 -3.27 -18.41 -1.52
CA LEU A 195 -1.88 -18.56 -1.10
C LEU A 195 -1.71 -19.24 0.26
N PHE A 196 -2.59 -18.95 1.21
CA PHE A 196 -2.51 -19.50 2.57
C PHE A 196 -3.86 -20.15 2.96
N CYS A 197 -3.79 -21.35 3.53
CA CYS A 197 -4.94 -22.18 3.90
C CYS A 197 -5.12 -22.24 5.41
#